data_AF-A0A962XNT8-F1
#
_entry.id   AF-A0A962XNT8-F1
#
_cell.length_a   1.000
_cell.length_b   1.000
_cell.length_c   1.000
_cell.angle_alpha   90.00
_cell.angle_beta   90.00
_cell.angle_gamma   90.00
#
_symmetry.space_group_name_H-M   'P 1'
#
loop_
_entity.id
_entity.type
_entity.pdbx_description
1 polymer ?
#
loop_
_entity_poly.entity_id
_entity_poly.type
_entity_poly.pdbx_seq_one_letter_code
_entity_poly.pdbx_strand_id
1 'polypeptide(L)'
;GLMQAIARVNRVFRDKPGGLVVDYIGIAHNLKQALSIYSPGDREEVGIDERQAALEMMRRFEIVRDMFHGFDYQRGLKGTPAERLATMAEALEWILDQQHRDAEKEQTEDAKKAILRKFPDAVVGLSRAYALAATSPEAGNIRDDVGFFQAIRAALIKSEPGKGKTQAEIDVAVQQMVSRAVVSTEIVDILSAAGIKSPDISILSDEFLAEIQGMKKKNLALEALQKLINGEIKSRTKSNVVQSKKFSERLEAAVRRYHNNAITAAQLLEELIAIAKDIKADRERGEEQGLSEEEIAFYDALAENDSALQLLGDDKLRVIATELVISVRNNISVDWMHRDSARAKLRIEVKKILKKYGYPPDLQDAAVQTVLQQAEVLAPLWA
;
A
#
# COMPACT_ATOMS: atom_id res chain seq x y z
N GLY A 1 -39.40 -6.63 19.26
CA GLY A 1 -38.49 -7.79 19.30
C GLY A 1 -37.80 -8.01 17.96
N LEU A 2 -38.49 -8.57 16.97
CA LEU A 2 -37.91 -8.99 15.69
C LEU A 2 -37.16 -7.88 14.94
N MET A 3 -37.77 -6.71 14.74
CA MET A 3 -37.11 -5.58 14.08
C MET A 3 -35.90 -5.04 14.84
N GLN A 4 -35.92 -5.08 16.18
CA GLN A 4 -34.75 -4.70 17.00
C GLN A 4 -33.61 -5.70 16.85
N ALA A 5 -33.91 -6.99 16.66
CA ALA A 5 -32.91 -8.01 16.38
C ALA A 5 -32.30 -7.85 14.98
N ILE A 6 -33.12 -7.59 13.95
CA ILE A 6 -32.68 -7.33 12.58
C ILE A 6 -31.82 -6.05 12.50
N ALA A 7 -32.24 -4.98 13.19
CA ALA A 7 -31.52 -3.71 13.24
C ALA A 7 -30.12 -3.81 13.89
N ARG A 8 -29.87 -4.81 14.74
CA ARG A 8 -28.51 -5.07 15.26
C ARG A 8 -27.54 -5.47 14.15
N VAL A 9 -28.03 -6.18 13.14
CA VAL A 9 -27.22 -6.69 12.03
C VAL A 9 -27.02 -5.62 10.94
N ASN A 10 -27.90 -4.62 10.87
CA ASN A 10 -27.86 -3.57 9.83
C ASN A 10 -27.08 -2.30 10.22
N ARG A 11 -26.19 -2.36 11.21
CA ARG A 11 -25.29 -1.24 11.53
C ARG A 11 -24.28 -1.01 10.41
N VAL A 12 -24.19 0.24 9.95
CA VAL A 12 -23.23 0.68 8.92
C VAL A 12 -21.80 0.51 9.44
N PHE A 13 -21.00 -0.28 8.73
CA PHE A 13 -19.58 -0.48 9.07
C PHE A 13 -18.75 -0.73 7.80
N ARG A 14 -17.83 0.19 7.49
CA ARG A 14 -16.90 0.10 6.35
C ARG A 14 -17.63 -0.26 5.03
N ASP A 15 -17.22 -1.35 4.39
CA ASP A 15 -17.74 -1.85 3.11
C ASP A 15 -18.97 -2.75 3.23
N LYS A 16 -19.59 -2.87 4.41
CA LYS A 16 -20.76 -3.73 4.62
C LYS A 16 -21.98 -3.15 3.89
N PRO A 17 -22.48 -3.79 2.81
CA PRO A 17 -23.58 -3.26 2.02
C PRO A 17 -24.94 -3.51 2.68
N GLY A 18 -25.01 -4.42 3.66
CA GLY A 18 -26.23 -4.75 4.41
C GLY A 18 -25.99 -5.85 5.45
N GLY A 19 -27.03 -6.15 6.24
CA GLY A 19 -27.04 -7.29 7.16
C GLY A 19 -27.74 -8.50 6.55
N LEU A 20 -27.05 -9.64 6.44
CA LEU A 20 -27.67 -10.90 6.01
C LEU A 20 -28.38 -11.54 7.21
N VAL A 21 -29.67 -11.84 7.05
CA VAL A 21 -30.48 -12.59 8.01
C VAL A 21 -30.88 -13.89 7.34
N VAL A 22 -30.33 -15.01 7.83
CA VAL A 22 -30.67 -16.35 7.33
C VAL A 22 -31.69 -16.97 8.28
N ASP A 23 -32.85 -17.31 7.74
CA ASP A 23 -33.95 -17.89 8.48
C ASP A 23 -34.09 -19.38 8.18
N TYR A 24 -34.03 -20.19 9.24
CA TYR A 24 -34.18 -21.65 9.17
C TYR A 24 -35.54 -22.15 9.68
N ILE A 25 -36.37 -21.26 10.23
CA ILE A 25 -37.60 -21.61 10.98
C ILE A 25 -38.86 -20.99 10.34
N GLY A 26 -38.73 -20.01 9.43
CA GLY A 26 -39.86 -19.42 8.71
C GLY A 26 -40.43 -18.16 9.36
N ILE A 27 -39.60 -17.16 9.65
CA ILE A 27 -39.96 -15.85 10.20
C ILE A 27 -40.61 -14.91 9.19
N ALA A 28 -40.73 -15.29 7.91
CA ALA A 28 -41.25 -14.41 6.86
C ALA A 28 -42.64 -13.82 7.19
N HIS A 29 -43.53 -14.60 7.79
CA HIS A 29 -44.84 -14.12 8.23
C HIS A 29 -44.74 -13.10 9.37
N ASN A 30 -43.91 -13.39 10.37
CA ASN A 30 -43.65 -12.51 11.51
C ASN A 30 -42.95 -11.21 11.08
N LEU A 31 -42.09 -11.29 10.07
CA LEU A 31 -41.43 -10.12 9.47
C LEU A 31 -42.47 -9.26 8.74
N LYS A 32 -43.34 -9.86 7.92
CA LYS A 32 -44.42 -9.15 7.22
C LYS A 32 -45.37 -8.43 8.19
N GLN A 33 -45.72 -9.06 9.32
CA GLN A 33 -46.49 -8.43 10.40
C GLN A 33 -45.71 -7.32 11.11
N ALA A 34 -44.40 -7.49 11.33
CA ALA A 34 -43.59 -6.44 11.96
C ALA A 34 -43.42 -5.21 11.04
N LEU A 35 -43.36 -5.43 9.72
CA LEU A 35 -43.30 -4.37 8.71
C LEU A 35 -44.62 -3.65 8.53
N SER A 36 -45.76 -4.28 8.86
CA SER A 36 -47.08 -3.63 8.78
C SER A 36 -47.31 -2.52 9.80
N ILE A 37 -46.32 -2.22 10.64
CA ILE A 37 -46.32 -1.09 11.59
C ILE A 37 -45.71 0.18 10.95
N TYR A 38 -44.90 0.02 9.90
CA TYR A 38 -44.20 1.12 9.22
C TYR A 38 -45.04 1.71 8.08
N SER A 39 -44.67 2.88 7.55
CA SER A 39 -45.43 3.54 6.48
C SER A 39 -45.38 2.73 5.17
N PRO A 40 -46.34 2.90 4.25
CA PRO A 40 -46.33 2.21 2.95
C PRO A 40 -45.06 2.45 2.14
N GLY A 41 -44.53 3.69 2.14
CA GLY A 41 -43.26 4.02 1.47
C GLY A 41 -42.07 3.32 2.13
N ASP A 42 -42.02 3.28 3.47
CA ASP A 42 -40.96 2.57 4.18
C ASP A 42 -41.00 1.07 3.93
N ARG A 43 -42.19 0.48 3.72
CA ARG A 43 -42.39 -0.95 3.42
C ARG A 43 -41.87 -1.34 2.04
N GLU A 44 -41.97 -0.44 1.07
CA GLU A 44 -41.47 -0.65 -0.30
C GLU A 44 -39.95 -0.60 -0.37
N GLU A 45 -39.28 0.07 0.57
CA GLU A 45 -37.83 0.09 0.71
C GLU A 45 -37.25 -1.10 1.51
N VAL A 46 -38.10 -2.01 2.03
CA VAL A 46 -37.61 -3.11 2.88
C VAL A 46 -37.18 -4.33 2.09
N GLY A 47 -35.88 -4.58 2.14
CA GLY A 47 -35.27 -5.77 1.58
C GLY A 47 -34.98 -5.61 0.09
N ILE A 48 -33.92 -6.27 -0.36
CA ILE A 48 -33.58 -6.32 -1.78
C ILE A 48 -34.17 -7.62 -2.32
N ASP A 49 -34.84 -7.55 -3.47
CA ASP A 49 -35.29 -8.75 -4.18
C ASP A 49 -34.07 -9.60 -4.54
N GLU A 50 -34.02 -10.83 -4.02
CA GLU A 50 -32.92 -11.77 -4.24
C GLU A 50 -32.65 -11.99 -5.74
N ARG A 51 -33.68 -11.98 -6.59
CA ARG A 51 -33.51 -12.11 -8.05
C ARG A 51 -32.87 -10.88 -8.67
N GLN A 52 -33.22 -9.69 -8.21
CA GLN A 52 -32.60 -8.44 -8.68
C GLN A 52 -31.14 -8.37 -8.22
N ALA A 53 -30.85 -8.78 -6.98
CA ALA A 53 -29.49 -8.89 -6.47
C ALA A 53 -28.66 -9.91 -7.26
N ALA A 54 -29.22 -11.07 -7.58
CA ALA A 54 -28.56 -12.10 -8.38
C ALA A 54 -28.30 -11.63 -9.82
N LEU A 55 -29.24 -10.93 -10.45
CA LEU A 55 -29.06 -10.34 -11.79
C LEU A 55 -27.94 -9.30 -11.81
N GLU A 56 -27.91 -8.39 -10.83
CA GLU A 56 -26.84 -7.39 -10.72
C GLU A 56 -25.48 -8.04 -10.42
N MET A 57 -25.45 -9.08 -9.59
CA MET A 57 -24.25 -9.88 -9.34
C MET A 57 -23.73 -10.51 -10.63
N MET A 58 -24.59 -11.16 -11.42
CA MET A 58 -24.19 -11.78 -12.68
C MET A 58 -23.71 -10.76 -13.71
N ARG A 59 -24.37 -9.60 -13.82
CA ARG A 59 -23.91 -8.50 -14.68
C ARG A 59 -22.49 -8.04 -14.31
N ARG A 60 -22.22 -7.86 -13.02
CA ARG A 60 -20.89 -7.48 -12.54
C ARG A 60 -19.86 -8.59 -12.72
N PHE A 61 -20.28 -9.84 -12.59
CA PHE A 61 -19.44 -10.99 -12.86
C PHE A 61 -18.99 -11.02 -14.32
N GLU A 62 -19.92 -10.77 -15.26
CA GLU A 62 -19.60 -10.67 -16.68
C GLU A 62 -18.59 -9.56 -16.97
N ILE A 63 -18.77 -8.36 -16.38
CA ILE A 63 -17.81 -7.25 -16.53
C ILE A 63 -16.39 -7.67 -16.10
N VAL A 64 -16.25 -8.34 -14.95
CA VAL A 64 -14.92 -8.78 -14.46
C VAL A 64 -14.37 -9.91 -15.34
N ARG A 65 -15.22 -10.85 -15.78
CA ARG A 65 -14.84 -11.95 -16.67
C ARG A 65 -14.36 -11.43 -18.03
N ASP A 66 -15.00 -10.40 -18.57
CA ASP A 66 -14.65 -9.81 -19.86
C ASP A 66 -13.27 -9.13 -19.83
N MET A 67 -12.82 -8.65 -18.66
CA MET A 67 -11.44 -8.15 -18.49
C MET A 67 -10.38 -9.27 -18.67
N PHE A 68 -10.77 -10.54 -18.53
CA PHE A 68 -9.93 -11.70 -18.82
C PHE A 68 -10.19 -12.30 -20.20
N HIS A 69 -10.90 -11.62 -21.10
CA HIS A 69 -11.16 -12.13 -22.44
C HIS A 69 -9.84 -12.39 -23.20
N GLY A 70 -9.58 -13.65 -23.56
CA GLY A 70 -8.32 -14.10 -24.17
C GLY A 70 -7.32 -14.72 -23.19
N PHE A 71 -7.62 -14.73 -21.89
CA PHE A 71 -6.83 -15.40 -20.85
C PHE A 71 -7.68 -16.46 -20.12
N ASP A 72 -7.23 -17.71 -20.14
CA ASP A 72 -7.92 -18.81 -19.47
C ASP A 72 -7.57 -18.89 -17.98
N TYR A 73 -8.28 -18.12 -17.16
CA TYR A 73 -8.11 -18.13 -15.71
C TYR A 73 -8.70 -19.38 -15.03
N GLN A 74 -9.53 -20.19 -15.73
CA GLN A 74 -10.16 -21.39 -15.17
C GLN A 74 -9.13 -22.47 -14.83
N ARG A 75 -7.98 -22.49 -15.51
CA ARG A 75 -6.85 -23.38 -15.20
C ARG A 75 -6.39 -23.22 -13.75
N GLY A 76 -6.42 -22.01 -13.21
CA GLY A 76 -6.03 -21.71 -11.84
C GLY A 76 -7.08 -22.11 -10.80
N LEU A 77 -8.35 -22.21 -11.19
CA LEU A 77 -9.43 -22.64 -10.30
C LEU A 77 -9.47 -24.15 -10.12
N LYS A 78 -9.14 -24.91 -11.17
CA LYS A 78 -9.23 -26.39 -11.19
C LYS A 78 -7.88 -27.08 -10.91
N GLY A 79 -6.78 -26.34 -10.93
CA GLY A 79 -5.43 -26.86 -10.76
C GLY A 79 -5.01 -27.06 -9.30
N THR A 80 -3.81 -27.58 -9.14
CA THR A 80 -3.09 -27.68 -7.86
C THR A 80 -2.81 -26.29 -7.26
N PRO A 81 -2.49 -26.18 -5.95
CA PRO A 81 -2.12 -24.89 -5.35
C PRO A 81 -0.98 -24.17 -6.07
N ALA A 82 0.01 -24.90 -6.60
CA ALA A 82 1.10 -24.34 -7.38
C ALA A 82 0.63 -23.79 -8.74
N GLU A 83 -0.22 -24.54 -9.46
CA GLU A 83 -0.80 -24.09 -10.74
C GLU A 83 -1.75 -22.90 -10.55
N ARG A 84 -2.47 -22.86 -9.42
CA ARG A 84 -3.30 -21.72 -9.04
C ARG A 84 -2.46 -20.46 -8.91
N LEU A 85 -1.35 -20.52 -8.18
CA LEU A 85 -0.45 -19.37 -8.00
C LEU A 85 0.22 -18.95 -9.30
N ALA A 86 0.69 -19.91 -10.12
CA ALA A 86 1.24 -19.61 -11.44
C ALA A 86 0.23 -18.91 -12.35
N THR A 87 -1.02 -19.39 -12.36
CA THR A 87 -2.11 -18.79 -13.13
C THR A 87 -2.50 -17.42 -12.56
N MET A 88 -2.46 -17.21 -11.25
CA MET A 88 -2.65 -15.88 -10.64
C MET A 88 -1.57 -14.89 -11.09
N ALA A 89 -0.30 -15.31 -11.16
CA ALA A 89 0.78 -14.47 -11.65
C ALA A 89 0.60 -14.14 -13.15
N GLU A 90 0.12 -15.09 -13.97
CA GLU A 90 -0.20 -14.83 -15.38
C GLU A 90 -1.41 -13.89 -15.52
N ALA A 91 -2.44 -14.08 -14.69
CA ALA A 91 -3.64 -13.24 -14.66
C ALA A 91 -3.31 -11.80 -14.25
N LEU A 92 -2.41 -11.61 -13.28
CA LEU A 92 -1.90 -10.30 -12.90
C LEU A 92 -1.15 -9.63 -14.04
N GLU A 93 -0.22 -10.35 -14.69
CA GLU A 93 0.50 -9.83 -15.85
C GLU A 93 -0.48 -9.42 -16.97
N TRP A 94 -1.50 -10.24 -17.23
CA TRP A 94 -2.53 -9.94 -18.22
C TRP A 94 -3.29 -8.64 -17.92
N ILE A 95 -3.77 -8.49 -16.69
CA ILE A 95 -4.51 -7.29 -16.27
C ILE A 95 -3.60 -6.06 -16.30
N LEU A 96 -2.38 -6.15 -15.78
CA LEU A 96 -1.42 -5.05 -15.82
C LEU A 96 -1.08 -4.65 -17.26
N ASP A 97 -0.85 -5.61 -18.16
CA ASP A 97 -0.58 -5.36 -19.57
C ASP A 97 -1.76 -4.69 -20.29
N GLN A 98 -3.00 -5.11 -20.03
CA GLN A 98 -4.18 -4.42 -20.55
C GLN A 98 -4.30 -2.99 -20.00
N GLN A 99 -4.09 -2.81 -18.69
CA GLN A 99 -4.19 -1.50 -18.06
C GLN A 99 -3.11 -0.54 -18.57
N HIS A 100 -1.87 -1.02 -18.77
CA HIS A 100 -0.79 -0.24 -19.38
C HIS A 100 -1.15 0.14 -20.82
N ARG A 101 -1.53 -0.81 -21.67
CA ARG A 101 -1.92 -0.53 -23.06
C ARG A 101 -3.09 0.43 -23.21
N ASP A 102 -4.05 0.38 -22.29
CA ASP A 102 -5.17 1.33 -22.30
C ASP A 102 -4.78 2.69 -21.73
N ALA A 103 -3.95 2.73 -20.69
CA ALA A 103 -3.41 3.97 -20.15
C ALA A 103 -2.49 4.70 -21.15
N GLU A 104 -1.78 3.94 -21.99
CA GLU A 104 -0.94 4.46 -23.08
C GLU A 104 -1.73 5.26 -24.13
N LYS A 105 -3.02 4.95 -24.33
CA LYS A 105 -3.87 5.64 -25.32
C LYS A 105 -4.41 6.98 -24.82
N GLU A 106 -4.31 7.24 -23.51
CA GLU A 106 -4.89 8.42 -22.87
C GLU A 106 -3.82 9.48 -22.55
N GLN A 107 -4.16 10.75 -22.77
CA GLN A 107 -3.22 11.85 -22.55
C GLN A 107 -3.32 12.48 -21.16
N THR A 108 -4.46 12.30 -20.48
CA THR A 108 -4.74 12.95 -19.18
C THR A 108 -4.42 12.02 -18.02
N GLU A 109 -3.69 12.52 -17.02
CA GLU A 109 -3.31 11.76 -15.81
C GLU A 109 -4.52 11.20 -15.04
N ASP A 110 -5.64 11.94 -15.00
CA ASP A 110 -6.87 11.46 -14.35
C ASP A 110 -7.52 10.29 -15.09
N ALA A 111 -7.45 10.27 -16.43
CA ALA A 111 -7.96 9.16 -17.24
C ALA A 111 -7.10 7.90 -17.05
N LYS A 112 -5.77 8.05 -16.99
CA LYS A 112 -4.85 6.94 -16.68
C LYS A 112 -5.12 6.34 -15.31
N LYS A 113 -5.29 7.18 -14.28
CA LYS A 113 -5.66 6.73 -12.92
C LYS A 113 -7.01 6.00 -12.91
N ALA A 114 -7.98 6.47 -13.67
CA ALA A 114 -9.26 5.78 -13.80
C ALA A 114 -9.09 4.38 -14.41
N ILE A 115 -8.26 4.22 -15.44
CA ILE A 115 -7.95 2.93 -16.08
C ILE A 115 -7.28 1.95 -15.10
N LEU A 116 -6.29 2.42 -14.34
CA LEU A 116 -5.60 1.62 -13.32
C LEU A 116 -6.55 1.14 -12.21
N ARG A 117 -7.64 1.86 -11.98
CA ARG A 117 -8.66 1.52 -10.97
C ARG A 117 -9.83 0.68 -11.50
N LYS A 118 -10.00 0.54 -12.82
CA LYS A 118 -11.12 -0.19 -13.44
C LYS A 118 -11.28 -1.60 -12.88
N PHE A 119 -10.22 -2.41 -12.89
CA PHE A 119 -10.28 -3.79 -12.39
C PHE A 119 -10.53 -3.85 -10.86
N PRO A 120 -9.75 -3.14 -10.02
CA PRO A 120 -10.02 -3.10 -8.58
C PRO A 120 -11.44 -2.66 -8.23
N ASP A 121 -11.97 -1.64 -8.88
CA ASP A 121 -13.32 -1.10 -8.61
C ASP A 121 -14.42 -2.04 -9.11
N ALA A 122 -14.22 -2.70 -10.26
CA ALA A 122 -15.14 -3.72 -10.77
C ALA A 122 -15.25 -4.91 -9.80
N VAL A 123 -14.12 -5.38 -9.26
CA VAL A 123 -14.09 -6.48 -8.29
C VAL A 123 -14.71 -6.06 -6.94
N VAL A 124 -14.55 -4.80 -6.50
CA VAL A 124 -15.30 -4.28 -5.32
C VAL A 124 -16.80 -4.34 -5.58
N GLY A 125 -17.23 -3.86 -6.74
CA GLY A 125 -18.62 -3.90 -7.15
C GLY A 125 -19.19 -5.32 -7.14
N LEU A 126 -18.48 -6.25 -7.77
CA LEU A 126 -18.84 -7.67 -7.78
C LEU A 126 -18.92 -8.24 -6.36
N SER A 127 -17.94 -7.95 -5.51
CA SER A 127 -17.91 -8.44 -4.13
C SER A 127 -19.10 -7.95 -3.31
N ARG A 128 -19.51 -6.68 -3.50
CA ARG A 128 -20.70 -6.11 -2.84
C ARG A 128 -21.98 -6.77 -3.34
N ALA A 129 -22.13 -6.96 -4.66
CA ALA A 129 -23.29 -7.62 -5.23
C ALA A 129 -23.37 -9.10 -4.83
N TYR A 130 -22.24 -9.80 -4.81
CA TYR A 130 -22.15 -11.18 -4.34
C TYR A 130 -22.57 -11.32 -2.88
N ALA A 131 -22.15 -10.40 -2.00
CA ALA A 131 -22.56 -10.42 -0.59
C ALA A 131 -24.09 -10.25 -0.40
N LEU A 132 -24.76 -9.57 -1.32
CA LEU A 132 -26.21 -9.37 -1.30
C LEU A 132 -26.98 -10.55 -1.89
N ALA A 133 -26.37 -11.32 -2.80
CA ALA A 133 -26.98 -12.47 -3.47
C ALA A 133 -26.38 -13.82 -3.04
N ALA A 134 -25.62 -13.86 -1.94
CA ALA A 134 -24.80 -15.02 -1.55
C ALA A 134 -25.59 -16.32 -1.30
N THR A 135 -26.90 -16.22 -1.04
CA THR A 135 -27.82 -17.34 -0.83
C THR A 135 -28.43 -17.90 -2.11
N SER A 136 -28.27 -17.20 -3.24
CA SER A 136 -28.81 -17.61 -4.53
C SER A 136 -28.05 -18.82 -5.12
N PRO A 137 -28.72 -19.72 -5.87
CA PRO A 137 -28.06 -20.79 -6.60
C PRO A 137 -26.98 -20.29 -7.55
N GLU A 138 -27.20 -19.13 -8.18
CA GLU A 138 -26.27 -18.48 -9.11
C GLU A 138 -24.97 -18.08 -8.42
N ALA A 139 -25.03 -17.60 -7.16
CA ALA A 139 -23.84 -17.26 -6.38
C ALA A 139 -22.97 -18.50 -6.11
N GLY A 140 -23.58 -19.66 -5.91
CA GLY A 140 -22.86 -20.92 -5.73
C GLY A 140 -21.96 -21.28 -6.92
N ASN A 141 -22.41 -20.98 -8.14
CA ASN A 141 -21.70 -21.33 -9.38
C ASN A 141 -20.47 -20.45 -9.64
N ILE A 142 -20.50 -19.18 -9.21
CA ILE A 142 -19.42 -18.21 -9.45
C ILE A 142 -18.52 -17.99 -8.23
N ARG A 143 -18.76 -18.74 -7.14
CA ARG A 143 -18.11 -18.55 -5.85
C ARG A 143 -16.57 -18.59 -5.94
N ASP A 144 -16.05 -19.59 -6.65
CA ASP A 144 -14.61 -19.79 -6.78
C ASP A 144 -13.97 -18.72 -7.67
N ASP A 145 -14.64 -18.32 -8.75
CA ASP A 145 -14.24 -17.20 -9.60
C ASP A 145 -14.17 -15.89 -8.81
N VAL A 146 -15.21 -15.56 -8.03
CA VAL A 146 -15.24 -14.35 -7.20
C VAL A 146 -14.08 -14.36 -6.21
N GLY A 147 -13.80 -15.50 -5.57
CA GLY A 147 -12.66 -15.65 -4.68
C GLY A 147 -11.31 -15.45 -5.39
N PHE A 148 -11.17 -15.93 -6.61
CA PHE A 148 -9.97 -15.73 -7.42
C PHE A 148 -9.77 -14.26 -7.82
N PHE A 149 -10.83 -13.57 -8.27
CA PHE A 149 -10.75 -12.14 -8.60
C PHE A 149 -10.45 -11.28 -7.36
N GLN A 150 -11.04 -11.62 -6.21
CA GLN A 150 -10.72 -10.98 -4.94
C GLN A 150 -9.25 -11.16 -4.57
N ALA A 151 -8.68 -12.34 -4.81
CA ALA A 151 -7.26 -12.62 -4.55
C ALA A 151 -6.33 -11.83 -5.47
N ILE A 152 -6.64 -11.71 -6.76
CA ILE A 152 -5.90 -10.87 -7.71
C ILE A 152 -5.98 -9.40 -7.29
N ARG A 153 -7.18 -8.91 -6.94
CA ARG A 153 -7.34 -7.54 -6.43
C ARG A 153 -6.55 -7.32 -5.14
N ALA A 154 -6.59 -8.29 -4.22
CA ALA A 154 -5.86 -8.20 -2.96
C ALA A 154 -4.37 -8.08 -3.21
N ALA A 155 -3.81 -8.89 -4.12
CA ALA A 155 -2.42 -8.75 -4.55
C ALA A 155 -2.16 -7.36 -5.14
N LEU A 156 -2.98 -6.89 -6.09
CA LEU A 156 -2.83 -5.56 -6.68
C LEU A 156 -2.87 -4.42 -5.65
N ILE A 157 -3.56 -4.56 -4.52
CA ILE A 157 -3.71 -3.50 -3.51
C ILE A 157 -2.74 -3.65 -2.33
N LYS A 158 -2.46 -4.88 -1.86
CA LYS A 158 -1.66 -5.15 -0.66
C LYS A 158 -0.24 -5.58 -1.04
N SER A 159 0.76 -4.78 -0.68
CA SER A 159 2.16 -5.04 -1.05
C SER A 159 3.23 -4.29 -0.24
N GLU A 160 2.97 -3.87 1.00
CA GLU A 160 4.04 -3.30 1.84
C GLU A 160 4.55 -4.38 2.81
N PRO A 161 5.80 -4.86 2.67
CA PRO A 161 6.43 -5.63 3.74
C PRO A 161 6.51 -4.77 5.01
N GLY A 162 6.16 -5.35 6.16
CA GLY A 162 6.38 -4.70 7.47
C GLY A 162 5.15 -4.06 8.14
N LYS A 163 3.95 -4.10 7.56
CA LYS A 163 2.70 -3.85 8.32
C LYS A 163 2.20 -5.15 8.91
N GLY A 164 2.49 -5.38 10.19
CA GLY A 164 1.88 -6.45 10.96
C GLY A 164 0.35 -6.42 10.83
N LYS A 165 -0.26 -7.60 10.68
CA LYS A 165 -1.71 -7.78 10.56
C LYS A 165 -2.42 -7.04 11.70
N THR A 166 -3.29 -6.09 11.39
CA THR A 166 -4.10 -5.45 12.43
C THR A 166 -5.18 -6.42 12.92
N GLN A 167 -5.54 -6.38 14.21
CA GLN A 167 -6.57 -7.26 14.79
C GLN A 167 -7.90 -7.21 14.02
N ALA A 168 -8.21 -6.06 13.39
CA ALA A 168 -9.37 -5.88 12.54
C ALA A 168 -9.30 -6.61 11.17
N GLU A 169 -8.10 -6.95 10.68
CA GLU A 169 -7.90 -7.78 9.49
C GLU A 169 -8.00 -9.27 9.83
N ILE A 170 -7.67 -9.65 11.07
CA ILE A 170 -7.89 -10.99 11.61
C ILE A 170 -9.40 -11.26 11.76
N ASP A 171 -10.18 -10.28 12.22
CA ASP A 171 -11.64 -10.44 12.33
C ASP A 171 -12.36 -10.49 10.96
N VAL A 172 -11.84 -9.80 9.93
CA VAL A 172 -12.31 -9.93 8.55
C VAL A 172 -11.94 -11.29 7.96
N ALA A 173 -10.74 -11.80 8.27
CA ALA A 173 -10.33 -13.15 7.90
C ALA A 173 -11.23 -14.22 8.57
N VAL A 174 -11.70 -13.96 9.80
CA VAL A 174 -12.68 -14.81 10.51
C VAL A 174 -14.06 -14.77 9.85
N GLN A 175 -14.53 -13.62 9.34
CA GLN A 175 -15.76 -13.58 8.53
C GLN A 175 -15.59 -14.19 7.12
N GLN A 176 -14.36 -14.25 6.60
CA GLN A 176 -14.03 -14.95 5.35
C GLN A 176 -13.75 -16.46 5.53
N MET A 177 -13.87 -17.01 6.75
CA MET A 177 -13.66 -18.44 7.05
C MET A 177 -14.63 -19.40 6.37
N VAL A 178 -15.68 -18.91 5.69
CA VAL A 178 -16.60 -19.79 4.95
C VAL A 178 -15.96 -20.36 3.68
N SER A 179 -14.86 -19.79 3.16
CA SER A 179 -14.15 -20.35 2.00
C SER A 179 -12.75 -20.82 2.39
N ARG A 180 -12.47 -22.09 2.10
CA ARG A 180 -11.21 -22.82 2.32
C ARG A 180 -10.02 -22.30 1.48
N ALA A 181 -9.94 -20.99 1.21
CA ALA A 181 -9.03 -20.39 0.25
C ALA A 181 -8.30 -19.15 0.79
N VAL A 182 -8.07 -19.05 2.10
CA VAL A 182 -7.18 -18.01 2.66
C VAL A 182 -5.74 -18.49 2.54
N VAL A 183 -5.20 -18.42 1.31
CA VAL A 183 -3.75 -18.33 1.12
C VAL A 183 -3.41 -16.85 1.26
N SER A 184 -2.37 -16.51 2.04
CA SER A 184 -1.84 -15.14 2.04
C SER A 184 -1.50 -14.79 0.59
N THR A 185 -2.13 -13.74 0.09
CA THR A 185 -2.02 -13.32 -1.32
C THR A 185 -1.34 -11.98 -1.36
N GLU A 186 -0.15 -11.93 -0.77
CA GLU A 186 0.77 -10.83 -0.97
C GLU A 186 1.41 -10.98 -2.35
N ILE A 187 1.68 -9.88 -3.06
CA ILE A 187 2.42 -9.94 -4.34
C ILE A 187 3.74 -10.69 -4.16
N VAL A 188 4.37 -10.53 -2.99
CA VAL A 188 5.60 -11.23 -2.62
C VAL A 188 5.42 -12.76 -2.58
N ASP A 189 4.28 -13.25 -2.07
CA ASP A 189 3.95 -14.68 -2.07
C ASP A 189 3.71 -15.22 -3.50
N ILE A 190 3.15 -14.39 -4.38
CA ILE A 190 2.91 -14.74 -5.79
C ILE A 190 4.22 -14.76 -6.59
N LEU A 191 5.15 -13.85 -6.31
CA LEU A 191 6.52 -13.90 -6.84
C LEU A 191 7.25 -15.14 -6.33
N SER A 192 7.05 -15.46 -5.05
CA SER A 192 7.65 -16.66 -4.45
C SER A 192 7.22 -17.93 -5.15
N ALA A 193 5.93 -18.02 -5.47
CA ALA A 193 5.36 -19.12 -6.22
C ALA A 193 5.72 -19.11 -7.72
N ALA A 194 6.14 -17.97 -8.26
CA ALA A 194 6.67 -17.85 -9.63
C ALA A 194 8.15 -18.26 -9.74
N GLY A 195 8.76 -18.73 -8.65
CA GLY A 195 10.12 -19.30 -8.61
C GLY A 195 11.18 -18.45 -7.91
N ILE A 196 10.80 -17.32 -7.30
CA ILE A 196 11.73 -16.43 -6.59
C ILE A 196 11.78 -16.86 -5.12
N LYS A 197 12.88 -17.44 -4.65
CA LYS A 197 13.02 -17.68 -3.22
C LYS A 197 13.40 -16.36 -2.57
N SER A 198 12.48 -15.76 -1.83
CA SER A 198 12.80 -14.64 -0.94
C SER A 198 13.39 -15.22 0.35
N PRO A 199 14.72 -15.25 0.57
CA PRO A 199 15.21 -15.33 1.94
C PRO A 199 14.79 -14.03 2.64
N ASP A 200 14.25 -14.18 3.83
CA ASP A 200 13.56 -13.19 4.65
C ASP A 200 14.44 -12.01 5.13
N ILE A 201 15.57 -11.69 4.48
CA ILE A 201 16.55 -10.73 4.98
C ILE A 201 17.19 -9.96 3.80
N SER A 202 16.88 -8.67 3.72
CA SER A 202 17.27 -7.68 2.70
C SER A 202 16.33 -7.61 1.49
N ILE A 203 15.32 -6.76 1.62
CA ILE A 203 14.23 -6.46 0.68
C ILE A 203 14.71 -5.99 -0.72
N LEU A 204 16.02 -5.86 -0.96
CA LEU A 204 16.65 -5.44 -2.22
C LEU A 204 18.04 -6.09 -2.40
N SER A 205 18.19 -7.40 -2.13
CA SER A 205 19.48 -8.08 -2.33
C SER A 205 19.89 -8.10 -3.82
N ASP A 206 21.20 -8.21 -4.09
CA ASP A 206 21.69 -8.22 -5.47
C ASP A 206 21.21 -9.47 -6.22
N GLU A 207 21.04 -10.59 -5.53
CA GLU A 207 20.44 -11.82 -6.06
C GLU A 207 18.98 -11.59 -6.47
N PHE A 208 18.18 -10.95 -5.60
CA PHE A 208 16.78 -10.65 -5.87
C PHE A 208 16.61 -9.71 -7.06
N LEU A 209 17.43 -8.66 -7.15
CA LEU A 209 17.40 -7.72 -8.27
C LEU A 209 17.78 -8.41 -9.59
N ALA A 210 18.74 -9.33 -9.57
CA ALA A 210 19.11 -10.13 -10.74
C ALA A 210 17.99 -11.08 -11.18
N GLU A 211 17.30 -11.73 -10.22
CA GLU A 211 16.14 -12.59 -10.50
C GLU A 211 14.97 -11.79 -11.11
N ILE A 212 14.66 -10.62 -10.55
CA ILE A 212 13.65 -9.69 -11.09
C ILE A 212 13.99 -9.26 -12.51
N GLN A 213 15.24 -8.92 -12.78
CA GLN A 213 15.68 -8.52 -14.12
C GLN A 213 15.50 -9.65 -15.14
N GLY A 214 15.71 -10.90 -14.71
CA GLY A 214 15.52 -12.12 -15.51
C GLY A 214 14.07 -12.56 -15.71
N MET A 215 13.09 -11.94 -15.03
CA MET A 215 11.69 -12.35 -15.13
C MET A 215 11.13 -12.19 -16.53
N LYS A 216 10.37 -13.19 -16.99
CA LYS A 216 9.61 -13.13 -18.25
C LYS A 216 8.40 -12.19 -18.16
N LYS A 217 7.77 -12.10 -16.98
CA LYS A 217 6.60 -11.26 -16.68
C LYS A 217 7.07 -9.88 -16.22
N LYS A 218 7.27 -8.96 -17.19
CA LYS A 218 7.93 -7.68 -16.95
C LYS A 218 7.04 -6.69 -16.18
N ASN A 219 5.72 -6.68 -16.44
CA ASN A 219 4.83 -5.76 -15.74
C ASN A 219 4.67 -6.15 -14.26
N LEU A 220 4.58 -7.45 -13.98
CA LEU A 220 4.56 -7.98 -12.61
C LEU A 220 5.87 -7.66 -11.87
N ALA A 221 7.01 -7.82 -12.53
CA ALA A 221 8.33 -7.50 -11.98
C ALA A 221 8.45 -6.01 -11.61
N LEU A 222 7.97 -5.14 -12.51
CA LEU A 222 7.98 -3.69 -12.33
C LEU A 222 7.06 -3.25 -11.18
N GLU A 223 5.83 -3.74 -11.16
CA GLU A 223 4.84 -3.44 -10.12
C GLU A 223 5.33 -3.91 -8.75
N ALA A 224 5.92 -5.11 -8.68
CA ALA A 224 6.52 -5.64 -7.47
C ALA A 224 7.67 -4.76 -6.96
N LEU A 225 8.63 -4.43 -7.83
CA LEU A 225 9.80 -3.65 -7.44
C LEU A 225 9.41 -2.23 -7.02
N GLN A 226 8.50 -1.59 -7.75
CA GLN A 226 7.96 -0.27 -7.39
C GLN A 226 7.35 -0.28 -5.99
N LYS A 227 6.56 -1.31 -5.66
CA LYS A 227 5.94 -1.46 -4.35
C LYS A 227 6.95 -1.74 -3.24
N LEU A 228 7.94 -2.59 -3.49
CA LEU A 228 9.01 -2.87 -2.52
C LEU A 228 9.83 -1.63 -2.22
N ILE A 229 10.26 -0.89 -3.24
CA ILE A 229 10.98 0.37 -3.09
C ILE A 229 10.13 1.39 -2.32
N ASN A 230 8.85 1.54 -2.66
CA ASN A 230 7.97 2.46 -1.94
C ASN A 230 7.75 2.04 -0.47
N GLY A 231 7.63 0.74 -0.19
CA GLY A 231 7.56 0.20 1.17
C GLY A 231 8.83 0.50 1.97
N GLU A 232 9.99 0.30 1.36
CA GLU A 232 11.30 0.60 1.97
C GLU A 232 11.47 2.10 2.22
N ILE A 233 11.13 2.97 1.26
CA ILE A 233 11.13 4.43 1.41
C ILE A 233 10.22 4.85 2.58
N LYS A 234 9.01 4.29 2.67
CA LYS A 234 8.08 4.59 3.77
C LYS A 234 8.56 4.09 5.12
N SER A 235 9.19 2.91 5.16
CA SER A 235 9.81 2.39 6.37
C SER A 235 10.89 3.35 6.86
N ARG A 236 11.76 3.80 5.95
CA ARG A 236 12.83 4.79 6.22
C ARG A 236 12.33 6.20 6.48
N THR A 237 11.14 6.56 6.03
CA THR A 237 10.53 7.86 6.36
C THR A 237 10.38 8.02 7.87
N LYS A 238 10.33 6.91 8.63
CA LYS A 238 10.31 6.93 10.10
C LYS A 238 11.66 7.23 10.73
N SER A 239 12.77 7.12 10.00
CA SER A 239 14.12 7.34 10.51
C SER A 239 14.84 8.50 9.84
N ASN A 240 14.68 8.74 8.53
CA ASN A 240 15.39 9.77 7.78
C ASN A 240 14.49 10.43 6.71
N VAL A 241 14.12 11.69 6.94
CA VAL A 241 13.19 12.46 6.08
C VAL A 241 13.84 12.88 4.77
N VAL A 242 15.12 13.29 4.81
CA VAL A 242 15.83 13.81 3.62
C VAL A 242 16.03 12.73 2.59
N GLN A 243 16.54 11.57 3.02
CA GLN A 243 16.72 10.43 2.12
C GLN A 243 15.39 9.93 1.58
N SER A 244 14.37 9.82 2.43
CA SER A 244 13.05 9.36 2.01
C SER A 244 12.44 10.29 0.96
N LYS A 245 12.58 11.61 1.12
CA LYS A 245 12.14 12.60 0.12
C LYS A 245 12.92 12.45 -1.19
N LYS A 246 14.25 12.39 -1.13
CA LYS A 246 15.12 12.21 -2.31
C LYS A 246 14.76 10.95 -3.11
N PHE A 247 14.61 9.81 -2.44
CA PHE A 247 14.25 8.56 -3.11
C PHE A 247 12.80 8.55 -3.60
N SER A 248 11.86 9.16 -2.87
CA SER A 248 10.47 9.32 -3.30
C SER A 248 10.38 10.16 -4.58
N GLU A 249 11.07 11.29 -4.64
CA GLU A 249 11.10 12.16 -5.82
C GLU A 249 11.74 11.46 -7.03
N ARG A 250 12.81 10.69 -6.82
CA ARG A 250 13.45 9.88 -7.88
C ARG A 250 12.52 8.80 -8.41
N LEU A 251 11.85 8.08 -7.51
CA LEU A 251 10.87 7.04 -7.86
C LEU A 251 9.71 7.65 -8.65
N GLU A 252 9.12 8.74 -8.17
CA GLU A 252 8.06 9.44 -8.88
C GLU A 252 8.51 9.97 -10.23
N ALA A 253 9.73 10.50 -10.35
CA ALA A 253 10.25 10.99 -11.62
C ALA A 253 10.42 9.85 -12.64
N ALA A 254 10.92 8.68 -12.20
CA ALA A 254 11.04 7.49 -13.03
C ALA A 254 9.65 7.02 -13.53
N VAL A 255 8.68 6.92 -12.62
CA VAL A 255 7.30 6.55 -12.95
C VAL A 255 6.64 7.57 -13.88
N ARG A 256 6.85 8.87 -13.66
CA ARG A 256 6.36 9.94 -14.56
C ARG A 256 6.94 9.82 -15.96
N ARG A 257 8.25 9.54 -16.09
CA ARG A 257 8.86 9.32 -17.41
C ARG A 257 8.25 8.13 -18.12
N TYR A 258 7.98 7.05 -17.39
CA TYR A 258 7.30 5.87 -17.95
C TYR A 258 5.88 6.21 -18.42
N HIS A 259 5.08 6.87 -17.57
CA HIS A 259 3.72 7.30 -17.94
C HIS A 259 3.67 8.29 -19.11
N ASN A 260 4.75 9.04 -19.34
CA ASN A 260 4.86 9.98 -20.46
C ASN A 260 5.52 9.36 -21.70
N ASN A 261 5.67 8.03 -21.75
CA ASN A 261 6.32 7.28 -22.83
C ASN A 261 7.77 7.74 -23.11
N ALA A 262 8.43 8.39 -22.14
CA ALA A 262 9.81 8.82 -22.27
C ALA A 262 10.80 7.65 -22.05
N ILE A 263 10.35 6.59 -21.38
CA ILE A 263 11.11 5.35 -21.14
C ILE A 263 10.21 4.12 -21.30
N THR A 264 10.80 3.00 -21.70
CA THR A 264 10.13 1.69 -21.81
C THR A 264 10.03 0.99 -20.45
N ALA A 265 9.18 -0.04 -20.33
CA ALA A 265 9.08 -0.86 -19.11
C ALA A 265 10.42 -1.50 -18.71
N ALA A 266 11.25 -1.90 -19.68
CA ALA A 266 12.60 -2.42 -19.41
C ALA A 266 13.53 -1.34 -18.83
N GLN A 267 13.49 -0.13 -19.38
CA GLN A 267 14.28 1.01 -18.87
C GLN A 267 13.80 1.47 -17.49
N LEU A 268 12.49 1.49 -17.24
CA LEU A 268 11.97 1.78 -15.90
C LEU A 268 12.44 0.72 -14.90
N LEU A 269 12.42 -0.57 -15.27
CA LEU A 269 12.93 -1.63 -14.40
C LEU A 269 14.41 -1.41 -14.04
N GLU A 270 15.25 -1.03 -15.00
CA GLU A 270 16.66 -0.69 -14.74
C GLU A 270 16.81 0.52 -13.82
N GLU A 271 16.02 1.59 -14.03
CA GLU A 271 16.03 2.76 -13.13
C GLU A 271 15.60 2.39 -11.71
N LEU A 272 14.58 1.54 -11.56
CA LEU A 272 14.12 1.05 -10.25
C LEU A 272 15.20 0.19 -9.57
N ILE A 273 15.89 -0.68 -10.32
CA ILE A 273 17.03 -1.45 -9.80
C ILE A 273 18.16 -0.52 -9.33
N ALA A 274 18.44 0.55 -10.08
CA ALA A 274 19.44 1.53 -9.67
C ALA A 274 19.04 2.26 -8.38
N ILE A 275 17.78 2.70 -8.26
CA ILE A 275 17.25 3.30 -7.02
C ILE A 275 17.38 2.31 -5.85
N ALA A 276 17.04 1.04 -6.06
CA ALA A 276 17.15 0.01 -5.04
C ALA A 276 18.60 -0.16 -4.54
N LYS A 277 19.58 -0.20 -5.46
CA LYS A 277 21.00 -0.27 -5.12
C LYS A 277 21.49 0.95 -4.36
N ASP A 278 21.05 2.14 -4.76
CA ASP A 278 21.41 3.37 -4.05
C ASP A 278 20.85 3.39 -2.62
N ILE A 279 19.61 2.92 -2.42
CA ILE A 279 19.00 2.78 -1.08
C ILE A 279 19.80 1.81 -0.20
N LYS A 280 20.30 0.71 -0.78
CA LYS A 280 21.16 -0.26 -0.11
C LYS A 280 22.52 0.36 0.23
N ALA A 281 23.18 1.01 -0.71
CA ALA A 281 24.48 1.64 -0.50
C ALA A 281 24.44 2.76 0.56
N ASP A 282 23.37 3.55 0.59
CA ASP A 282 23.16 4.58 1.61
C ASP A 282 23.02 3.97 3.02
N ARG A 283 22.47 2.75 3.13
CA ARG A 283 22.41 2.01 4.41
C ARG A 283 23.79 1.52 4.84
N GLU A 284 24.51 0.85 3.94
CA GLU A 284 25.83 0.28 4.23
C GLU A 284 26.83 1.37 4.63
N ARG A 285 26.76 2.55 4.00
CA ARG A 285 27.57 3.72 4.37
C ARG A 285 27.37 4.13 5.84
N GLY A 286 26.14 4.08 6.32
CA GLY A 286 25.81 4.40 7.70
C GLY A 286 26.49 3.45 8.69
N GLU A 287 26.41 2.15 8.39
CA GLU A 287 27.00 1.08 9.19
C GLU A 287 28.55 1.16 9.18
N GLU A 288 29.17 1.42 8.02
CA GLU A 288 30.62 1.56 7.87
C GLU A 288 31.20 2.78 8.60
N GLN A 289 30.43 3.86 8.70
CA GLN A 289 30.88 5.09 9.37
C GLN A 289 30.73 5.05 10.89
N GLY A 290 30.18 3.96 11.45
CA GLY A 290 30.00 3.78 12.89
C GLY A 290 29.04 4.80 13.53
N LEU A 291 28.21 5.45 12.72
CA LEU A 291 27.19 6.39 13.18
C LEU A 291 25.89 5.62 13.43
N SER A 292 25.15 6.04 14.45
CA SER A 292 23.78 5.54 14.67
C SER A 292 22.83 6.03 13.56
N GLU A 293 21.73 5.31 13.33
CA GLU A 293 20.71 5.73 12.35
C GLU A 293 20.19 7.15 12.61
N GLU A 294 20.10 7.55 13.89
CA GLU A 294 19.72 8.90 14.29
C GLU A 294 20.76 9.93 13.81
N GLU A 295 22.04 9.69 14.07
CA GLU A 295 23.12 10.60 13.68
C GLU A 295 23.23 10.75 12.16
N ILE A 296 23.04 9.66 11.41
CA ILE A 296 23.02 9.70 9.95
C ILE A 296 21.87 10.57 9.44
N ALA A 297 20.69 10.47 10.05
CA ALA A 297 19.54 11.27 9.66
C ALA A 297 19.74 12.77 9.91
N PHE A 298 20.37 13.14 11.03
CA PHE A 298 20.75 14.53 11.27
C PHE A 298 21.91 14.99 10.38
N TYR A 299 22.88 14.12 10.08
CA TYR A 299 23.94 14.42 9.12
C TYR A 299 23.37 14.71 7.73
N ASP A 300 22.48 13.85 7.21
CA ASP A 300 21.82 14.03 5.92
C ASP A 300 20.98 15.32 5.88
N ALA A 301 20.32 15.67 6.99
CA ALA A 301 19.60 16.95 7.14
C ALA A 301 20.51 18.19 7.05
N LEU A 302 21.77 18.08 7.47
CA LEU A 302 22.74 19.15 7.35
C LEU A 302 23.44 19.17 6.00
N ALA A 303 23.64 17.99 5.42
CA ALA A 303 24.32 17.74 4.15
C ALA A 303 23.47 18.07 2.92
N GLU A 304 22.15 18.26 3.08
CA GLU A 304 21.27 18.76 2.00
C GLU A 304 21.75 20.09 1.41
N ASN A 305 22.53 20.87 2.17
CA ASN A 305 23.14 22.10 1.70
C ASN A 305 24.58 21.87 1.20
N ASP A 306 24.76 21.82 -0.13
CA ASP A 306 26.06 21.62 -0.77
C ASP A 306 27.14 22.62 -0.31
N SER A 307 26.76 23.87 -0.02
CA SER A 307 27.66 24.90 0.50
C SER A 307 28.24 24.54 1.88
N ALA A 308 27.44 23.88 2.74
CA ALA A 308 27.90 23.45 4.06
C ALA A 308 28.88 22.30 3.94
N LEU A 309 28.62 21.37 3.03
CA LEU A 309 29.49 20.21 2.77
C LEU A 309 30.86 20.65 2.22
N GLN A 310 30.87 21.64 1.31
CA GLN A 310 32.11 22.19 0.73
C GLN A 310 32.93 23.04 1.73
N LEU A 311 32.28 23.75 2.65
CA LEU A 311 32.97 24.67 3.57
C LEU A 311 33.42 24.02 4.88
N LEU A 312 32.66 23.05 5.39
CA LEU A 312 32.94 22.41 6.69
C LEU A 312 33.65 21.06 6.56
N GLY A 313 33.40 20.34 5.46
CA GLY A 313 33.84 18.96 5.27
C GLY A 313 33.06 17.96 6.13
N ASP A 314 33.14 16.68 5.75
CA ASP A 314 32.35 15.60 6.36
C ASP A 314 32.60 15.42 7.86
N ASP A 315 33.85 15.50 8.30
CA ASP A 315 34.20 15.27 9.71
C ASP A 315 33.55 16.28 10.66
N LYS A 316 33.41 17.54 10.24
CA LYS A 316 32.73 18.57 11.07
C LYS A 316 31.23 18.38 11.06
N LEU A 317 30.63 18.06 9.91
CA LEU A 317 29.19 17.80 9.82
C LEU A 317 28.77 16.63 10.70
N ARG A 318 29.59 15.59 10.79
CA ARG A 318 29.37 14.46 11.70
C ARG A 318 29.35 14.87 13.17
N VAL A 319 30.32 15.68 13.60
CA VAL A 319 30.36 16.18 14.99
C VAL A 319 29.13 17.04 15.30
N ILE A 320 28.71 17.88 14.35
CA ILE A 320 27.49 18.68 14.49
C ILE A 320 26.26 17.77 14.60
N ALA A 321 26.15 16.73 13.76
CA ALA A 321 25.04 15.79 13.79
C ALA A 321 24.93 15.06 15.13
N THR A 322 26.03 14.52 15.65
CA THR A 322 26.07 13.90 16.99
C THR A 322 25.66 14.87 18.10
N GLU A 323 26.17 16.11 18.10
CA GLU A 323 25.78 17.11 19.11
C GLU A 323 24.31 17.52 18.97
N LEU A 324 23.77 17.58 17.74
CA LEU A 324 22.35 17.86 17.50
C LEU A 324 21.45 16.75 18.03
N VAL A 325 21.77 15.48 17.77
CA VAL A 325 21.00 14.33 18.31
C VAL A 325 20.92 14.42 19.83
N ILE A 326 22.07 14.60 20.50
CA ILE A 326 22.14 14.69 21.97
C ILE A 326 21.32 15.89 22.48
N SER A 327 21.49 17.06 21.88
CA SER A 327 20.79 18.28 22.28
C SER A 327 19.28 18.17 22.10
N VAL A 328 18.84 17.67 20.94
CA VAL A 328 17.42 17.51 20.62
C VAL A 328 16.76 16.49 21.55
N ARG A 329 17.40 15.34 21.78
CA ARG A 329 16.89 14.30 22.68
C ARG A 329 16.73 14.78 24.12
N ASN A 330 17.67 15.59 24.62
CA ASN A 330 17.60 16.16 25.98
C ASN A 330 16.55 17.26 26.13
N ASN A 331 16.13 17.91 25.04
CA ASN A 331 15.22 19.06 25.07
C ASN A 331 13.80 18.74 24.57
N ILE A 332 13.55 17.53 24.06
CA ILE A 332 12.22 17.10 23.64
C ILE A 332 11.34 16.85 24.86
N SER A 333 10.16 17.47 24.84
CA SER A 333 9.09 17.23 25.81
C SER A 333 7.95 16.49 25.13
N VAL A 334 7.16 15.71 25.87
CA VAL A 334 6.11 14.80 25.33
C VAL A 334 5.14 15.49 24.34
N ASP A 335 4.87 16.79 24.49
CA ASP A 335 3.97 17.57 23.61
C ASP A 335 4.66 18.64 22.75
N TRP A 336 5.99 18.59 22.57
CA TRP A 336 6.73 19.69 21.95
C TRP A 336 6.26 20.04 20.53
N MET A 337 5.77 19.05 19.78
CA MET A 337 5.25 19.20 18.42
C MET A 337 4.02 20.13 18.33
N HIS A 338 3.26 20.25 19.43
CA HIS A 338 2.03 21.05 19.48
C HIS A 338 2.20 22.36 20.26
N ARG A 339 3.39 22.64 20.81
CA ARG A 339 3.67 23.85 21.60
C ARG A 339 4.68 24.73 20.89
N ASP A 340 4.22 25.86 20.36
CA ASP A 340 5.05 26.85 19.66
C ASP A 340 6.25 27.31 20.51
N SER A 341 6.07 27.45 21.82
CA SER A 341 7.14 27.84 22.75
C SER A 341 8.23 26.78 22.90
N ALA A 342 7.88 25.48 22.86
CA ALA A 342 8.83 24.39 22.91
C ALA A 342 9.61 24.27 21.58
N ARG A 343 8.90 24.40 20.46
CA ARG A 343 9.49 24.40 19.11
C ARG A 343 10.45 25.58 18.89
N ALA A 344 10.10 26.77 19.41
CA ALA A 344 10.97 27.94 19.37
C ALA A 344 12.26 27.76 20.19
N LYS A 345 12.18 27.12 21.37
CA LYS A 345 13.37 26.80 22.18
C LYS A 345 14.31 25.84 21.46
N LEU A 346 13.78 24.75 20.90
CA LEU A 346 14.56 23.81 20.08
C LEU A 346 15.21 24.51 18.88
N ARG A 347 14.47 25.40 18.19
CA ARG A 347 15.01 26.19 17.08
C ARG A 347 16.23 27.04 17.50
N ILE A 348 16.18 27.66 18.67
CA ILE A 348 17.27 28.49 19.20
C ILE A 348 18.50 27.63 19.52
N GLU A 349 18.31 26.47 20.15
CA GLU A 349 19.42 25.56 20.47
C GLU A 349 20.09 25.00 19.22
N VAL A 350 19.31 24.58 18.22
CA VAL A 350 19.85 24.14 16.92
C VAL A 350 20.64 25.28 16.26
N LYS A 351 20.11 26.52 16.22
CA LYS A 351 20.85 27.68 15.69
C LYS A 351 22.16 27.93 16.42
N LYS A 352 22.18 27.77 17.76
CA LYS A 352 23.36 27.98 18.59
C LYS A 352 24.45 26.96 18.28
N ILE A 353 24.08 25.69 18.11
CA ILE A 353 25.00 24.60 17.73
C ILE A 353 25.56 24.87 16.33
N LEU A 354 24.72 25.17 15.35
CA LEU A 354 25.18 25.49 13.99
C LEU A 354 26.15 26.68 13.96
N LYS A 355 25.88 27.72 14.74
CA LYS A 355 26.77 28.89 14.84
C LYS A 355 28.10 28.57 15.53
N LYS A 356 28.11 27.71 16.54
CA LYS A 356 29.32 27.27 17.26
C LYS A 356 30.32 26.57 16.32
N TYR A 357 29.81 25.80 15.37
CA TYR A 357 30.65 25.05 14.42
C TYR A 357 30.92 25.78 13.10
N GLY A 358 30.42 27.01 12.95
CA GLY A 358 30.67 27.83 11.76
C GLY A 358 29.83 27.45 10.54
N TYR A 359 28.59 26.96 10.76
CA TYR A 359 27.66 26.70 9.67
C TYR A 359 27.34 27.97 8.89
N PRO A 360 27.34 27.94 7.54
CA PRO A 360 27.07 29.10 6.71
C PRO A 360 25.76 29.83 7.09
N PRO A 361 25.80 31.15 7.38
CA PRO A 361 24.62 31.90 7.83
C PRO A 361 23.53 32.09 6.78
N ASP A 362 23.88 32.01 5.50
CA ASP A 362 23.03 32.18 4.32
C ASP A 362 21.92 31.12 4.23
N LEU A 363 22.22 29.87 4.61
CA LEU A 363 21.27 28.73 4.55
C LEU A 363 20.96 28.13 5.93
N GLN A 364 21.38 28.78 7.01
CA GLN A 364 21.19 28.31 8.38
C GLN A 364 19.71 28.11 8.73
N ASP A 365 18.81 28.98 8.26
CA ASP A 365 17.38 28.86 8.54
C ASP A 365 16.71 27.66 7.85
N ALA A 366 17.16 27.29 6.66
CA ALA A 366 16.68 26.11 5.95
C ALA A 366 17.15 24.83 6.65
N ALA A 367 18.45 24.75 6.99
CA ALA A 367 19.03 23.63 7.73
C ALA A 367 18.31 23.41 9.08
N VAL A 368 17.99 24.49 9.80
CA VAL A 368 17.23 24.40 11.06
C VAL A 368 15.83 23.82 10.84
N GLN A 369 15.14 24.16 9.75
CA GLN A 369 13.83 23.59 9.45
C GLN A 369 13.91 22.09 9.13
N THR A 370 14.87 21.67 8.29
CA THR A 370 15.08 20.26 7.97
C THR A 370 15.42 19.45 9.23
N VAL A 371 16.29 19.97 10.08
CA VAL A 371 16.65 19.36 11.37
C VAL A 371 15.45 19.24 12.32
N LEU A 372 14.55 20.23 12.36
CA LEU A 372 13.33 20.16 13.16
C LEU A 372 12.34 19.13 12.61
N GLN A 373 12.17 19.05 11.28
CA GLN A 373 11.35 18.00 10.66
C GLN A 373 11.89 16.61 10.97
N GLN A 374 13.22 16.45 10.93
CA GLN A 374 13.89 15.21 11.29
C GLN A 374 13.65 14.84 12.77
N ALA A 375 13.71 15.83 13.67
CA ALA A 375 13.40 15.64 15.08
C ALA A 375 11.91 15.26 15.33
N GLU A 376 10.98 15.84 14.57
CA GLU A 376 9.54 15.52 14.64
C GLU A 376 9.27 14.05 14.29
N VAL A 377 10.01 13.51 13.32
CA VAL A 377 9.90 12.11 12.90
C VAL A 377 10.50 11.13 13.90
N LEU A 378 11.60 11.50 14.56
CA LEU A 378 12.26 10.66 15.56
C LEU A 378 11.62 10.76 16.96
N ALA A 379 10.85 11.82 17.24
CA ALA A 379 10.23 12.03 18.55
C ALA A 379 9.38 10.84 19.07
N PRO A 380 8.57 10.15 18.25
CA PRO A 380 7.84 8.95 18.68
C PRO A 380 8.72 7.75 19.04
N LEU A 381 9.98 7.70 18.58
CA LEU A 381 10.93 6.64 18.94
C LEU A 381 11.63 6.93 20.28
N TRP A 382 11.63 8.19 20.71
CA TRP A 382 12.23 8.65 21.97
C TRP A 382 11.24 8.74 23.14
N ALA A 383 9.94 8.71 22.86
CA ALA A 383 8.85 8.70 23.83
C ALA A 383 8.54 7.28 24.31
#